data_AF-A0A6P1NAY4-F1
#
_entry.id   AF-A0A6P1NAY4-F1
#
_cell.length_a   1.000
_cell.length_b   1.000
_cell.length_c   1.000
_cell.angle_alpha   90.00
_cell.angle_beta   90.00
_cell.angle_gamma   90.00
#
_symmetry.space_group_name_H-M   'P 1'
#
loop_
_entity.id
_entity.type
_entity.pdbx_description
1 polymer ?
#
loop_
_entity_poly.entity_id
_entity_poly.type
_entity_poly.pdbx_seq_one_letter_code
_entity_poly.pdbx_strand_id
1 'polypeptide(L)'
;MSLDAKTVSKMARLARIGLSSEEISTYQQEMQGILGWVEQLNEVDITNVKPMVGTDLARARLREDRVTDGNCQEAVLSNAPDRDGPFYTVPKVVE
;
A
#
# COMPACT_ATOMS: atom_id res chain seq x y z
N MET A 1 18.99 -10.35 8.38
CA MET A 1 18.01 -11.49 8.38
C MET A 1 17.97 -12.13 6.99
N SER A 2 17.66 -13.44 6.86
CA SER A 2 17.53 -14.07 5.54
C SER A 2 16.08 -14.11 5.06
N LEU A 3 15.80 -13.59 3.87
CA LEU A 3 14.48 -13.62 3.25
C LEU A 3 14.32 -14.90 2.43
N ASP A 4 13.28 -15.70 2.70
CA ASP A 4 12.98 -16.90 1.93
C ASP A 4 11.92 -16.63 0.84
N ALA A 5 11.85 -17.49 -0.18
CA ALA A 5 10.90 -17.37 -1.29
C ALA A 5 9.43 -17.36 -0.80
N LYS A 6 9.13 -18.09 0.28
CA LYS A 6 7.79 -18.13 0.90
C LYS A 6 7.40 -16.75 1.45
N THR A 7 8.33 -16.03 2.04
CA THR A 7 8.11 -14.68 2.55
C THR A 7 7.89 -13.70 1.40
N VAL A 8 8.65 -13.80 0.31
CA VAL A 8 8.43 -12.99 -0.90
C VAL A 8 7.03 -13.23 -1.47
N SER A 9 6.61 -14.49 -1.65
CA SER A 9 5.25 -14.80 -2.11
C SER A 9 4.17 -14.27 -1.16
N LYS A 10 4.40 -14.33 0.16
CA LYS A 10 3.47 -13.79 1.15
C LYS A 10 3.35 -12.26 1.03
N MET A 11 4.46 -11.55 0.86
CA MET A 11 4.49 -10.10 0.67
C MET A 11 3.77 -9.70 -0.61
N ALA A 12 4.03 -10.39 -1.73
CA ALA A 12 3.35 -10.17 -3.00
C ALA A 12 1.83 -10.35 -2.87
N ARG A 13 1.38 -11.39 -2.16
CA ARG A 13 -0.05 -11.62 -1.88
C ARG A 13 -0.67 -10.49 -1.05
N LEU A 14 0.03 -9.97 -0.03
CA LEU A 14 -0.43 -8.84 0.78
C LEU A 14 -0.57 -7.57 -0.06
N ALA A 15 0.37 -7.35 -0.99
CA ALA A 15 0.36 -6.21 -1.92
C ALA A 15 -0.56 -6.41 -3.14
N ARG A 16 -1.19 -7.58 -3.31
CA ARG A 16 -2.00 -7.95 -4.49
C ARG A 16 -1.22 -7.92 -5.81
N ILE A 17 0.06 -8.28 -5.77
CA ILE A 17 0.93 -8.42 -6.94
C ILE A 17 1.07 -9.91 -7.28
N GLY A 18 0.74 -10.27 -8.51
CA GLY A 18 1.00 -11.61 -9.04
C GLY A 18 2.45 -11.71 -9.51
N LEU A 19 3.19 -12.70 -9.02
CA LEU A 19 4.58 -12.96 -9.40
C LEU A 19 4.73 -14.39 -9.94
N SER A 20 5.55 -14.54 -10.98
CA SER A 20 6.01 -15.82 -11.49
C SER A 20 7.05 -16.45 -10.54
N SER A 21 7.36 -17.73 -10.75
CA SER A 21 8.39 -18.42 -9.96
C SER A 21 9.80 -17.86 -10.20
N GLU A 22 10.07 -17.42 -11.42
CA GLU A 22 11.33 -16.77 -11.82
C GLU A 22 11.46 -15.38 -11.17
N GLU A 23 10.36 -14.62 -11.15
CA GLU A 23 10.31 -13.30 -10.50
C GLU A 23 10.52 -13.40 -8.99
N ILE A 24 9.97 -14.43 -8.34
CA ILE A 24 10.17 -14.66 -6.89
C ILE A 24 11.66 -14.78 -6.56
N SER A 25 12.43 -15.54 -7.34
CA SER A 25 13.87 -15.69 -7.12
C SER A 25 14.62 -14.37 -7.31
N THR A 26 14.22 -13.58 -8.31
CA THR A 26 14.84 -12.29 -8.62
C THR A 26 14.58 -11.29 -7.48
N TYR A 27 13.30 -11.12 -7.11
CA TYR A 27 12.92 -10.22 -6.02
C TYR A 27 13.47 -10.65 -4.66
N GLN A 28 13.65 -11.96 -4.43
CA GLN A 28 14.32 -12.42 -3.21
C GLN A 28 15.72 -11.83 -3.07
N GLN A 29 16.52 -11.86 -4.14
CA GLN A 29 17.89 -11.33 -4.14
C GLN A 29 17.90 -9.80 -3.97
N GLU A 30 17.06 -9.10 -4.73
CA GLU A 30 16.96 -7.64 -4.68
C GLU A 30 16.52 -7.15 -3.30
N MET A 31 15.48 -7.76 -2.73
CA MET A 31 14.96 -7.40 -1.41
C MET A 31 15.98 -7.70 -0.31
N GLN A 32 16.78 -8.77 -0.45
CA GLN A 32 17.84 -9.04 0.50
C GLN A 32 18.94 -7.97 0.47
N GLY A 33 19.27 -7.44 -0.71
CA GLY A 33 20.16 -6.29 -0.86
C GLY A 33 19.60 -5.03 -0.19
N ILE A 34 18.33 -4.71 -0.44
CA ILE A 34 17.66 -3.54 0.14
C ILE A 34 17.59 -3.65 1.67
N LEU A 35 17.18 -4.81 2.21
CA LEU A 35 17.11 -5.03 3.66
C LEU A 35 18.49 -4.95 4.30
N GLY A 36 19.52 -5.50 3.66
CA GLY A 36 20.90 -5.37 4.13
C GLY A 36 21.38 -3.91 4.17
N TRP A 37 20.98 -3.09 3.19
CA TRP A 37 21.27 -1.65 3.21
C TRP A 37 20.52 -0.93 4.34
N VAL A 38 19.24 -1.25 4.56
CA VAL A 38 18.43 -0.67 5.66
C VAL A 38 18.98 -1.04 7.04
N GLU A 39 19.60 -2.22 7.19
CA GLU A 39 20.21 -2.66 8.44
C GLU A 39 21.32 -1.71 8.94
N GLN A 40 21.92 -0.87 8.07
CA GLN A 40 22.88 0.18 8.47
C GLN A 40 22.28 1.19 9.44
N LEU A 41 20.96 1.41 9.40
CA LEU A 41 20.28 2.34 10.32
C LEU A 41 20.32 1.86 11.79
N ASN A 42 20.57 0.57 12.03
CA ASN A 42 20.69 0.04 13.39
C ASN A 42 21.96 0.50 14.13
N GLU A 43 22.95 1.06 13.41
CA GLU A 43 24.18 1.60 14.01
C GLU A 43 23.93 2.91 14.77
N VAL A 44 22.79 3.56 14.54
CA VAL A 44 22.44 4.84 15.16
C VAL A 44 21.60 4.61 16.41
N ASP A 45 22.07 5.08 17.57
CA ASP A 45 21.27 5.08 18.80
C ASP A 45 20.16 6.14 18.72
N ILE A 46 18.91 5.65 18.70
CA ILE A 46 17.70 6.47 18.69
C ILE A 46 16.97 6.45 20.04
N THR A 47 17.65 6.04 21.12
CA THR A 47 17.07 6.05 22.47
C THR A 47 16.59 7.46 22.82
N ASN A 48 15.31 7.57 23.21
CA ASN A 48 14.60 8.83 23.49
C ASN A 48 14.33 9.74 22.27
N VAL A 49 14.58 9.30 21.04
CA VAL A 49 14.17 10.02 19.83
C VAL A 49 12.72 9.67 19.49
N LYS A 50 11.85 10.69 19.42
CA LYS A 50 10.44 10.48 19.05
C LYS A 50 10.31 10.26 17.53
N PRO A 51 9.48 9.31 17.06
CA PRO A 51 9.18 9.15 15.65
C PRO A 51 8.55 10.42 15.04
N MET A 52 8.94 10.76 13.82
CA MET A 52 8.36 11.86 13.07
C MET A 52 7.10 11.37 12.32
N VAL A 53 5.95 12.00 12.56
CA VAL A 53 4.64 11.61 11.99
C VAL A 53 4.09 12.63 10.96
N GLY A 54 4.81 13.73 10.73
CA GLY A 54 4.43 14.80 9.80
C GLY A 54 5.39 16.00 9.93
N THR A 55 5.34 16.93 8.99
CA THR A 55 6.18 18.14 8.99
C THR A 55 5.66 19.24 9.90
N ASP A 56 4.36 19.23 10.19
CA ASP A 56 3.71 20.20 11.07
C ASP A 56 3.10 19.50 12.29
N LEU A 57 3.37 20.04 13.47
CA LEU A 57 2.67 19.71 14.73
C LEU A 57 1.27 20.34 14.75
N ALA A 58 0.56 20.30 13.62
CA ALA A 58 -0.75 20.91 13.50
C ALA A 58 -1.77 20.07 14.27
N ARG A 59 -2.62 20.76 15.04
CA ARG A 59 -3.81 20.16 15.64
C ARG A 59 -4.64 19.49 14.55
N ALA A 60 -5.34 18.41 14.88
CA ALA A 60 -6.22 17.71 13.95
C ALA A 60 -7.18 18.71 13.27
N ARG A 61 -7.18 18.72 11.93
CA ARG A 61 -8.03 19.61 11.14
C ARG A 61 -9.47 19.12 11.20
N LEU A 62 -10.35 19.92 11.80
CA LEU A 62 -11.78 19.66 11.77
C LEU A 62 -12.39 20.12 10.44
N ARG A 63 -13.45 19.43 10.01
CA ARG A 63 -14.28 19.79 8.85
C ARG A 63 -15.68 20.09 9.34
N GLU A 64 -16.28 21.17 8.85
CA GLU A 64 -17.70 21.51 9.05
C GLU A 64 -18.62 20.36 8.62
N ASP A 65 -19.64 20.05 9.42
CA ASP A 65 -20.64 19.03 9.11
C ASP A 65 -21.71 19.59 8.16
N ARG A 66 -21.35 19.70 6.88
CA ARG A 66 -22.24 20.15 5.80
C ARG A 66 -22.05 19.35 4.53
N VAL A 67 -23.11 19.24 3.74
CA VAL A 67 -23.07 18.66 2.39
C VAL A 67 -22.28 19.60 1.47
N THR A 68 -21.38 19.05 0.66
CA THR A 68 -20.50 19.83 -0.23
C THR A 68 -20.54 19.38 -1.69
N ASP A 69 -21.13 18.22 -1.98
CA ASP A 69 -21.21 17.65 -3.33
C ASP A 69 -22.40 16.67 -3.42
N GLY A 70 -22.78 16.27 -4.65
CA GLY A 70 -23.85 15.31 -4.93
C GLY A 70 -24.25 15.27 -6.41
N ASN A 71 -25.06 14.28 -6.79
CA ASN A 71 -25.63 14.13 -8.14
C ASN A 71 -24.61 14.08 -9.30
N CYS A 72 -23.36 13.66 -9.03
CA CYS A 72 -22.26 13.63 -10.00
C CYS A 72 -21.94 12.21 -10.50
N GLN A 73 -22.93 11.32 -10.57
CA GLN A 73 -22.75 9.90 -10.90
C GLN A 73 -21.97 9.67 -12.20
N GLU A 74 -22.31 10.36 -13.28
CA GLU A 74 -21.59 10.22 -14.57
C GLU A 74 -20.12 10.63 -14.46
N ALA A 75 -19.81 11.68 -13.68
CA ALA A 75 -18.43 12.10 -13.45
C ALA A 75 -17.66 11.06 -12.63
N VAL A 76 -18.28 10.49 -11.60
CA VAL A 76 -17.69 9.44 -10.75
C VAL A 76 -17.41 8.15 -11.53
N LEU A 77 -18.33 7.75 -12.41
CA LEU A 77 -18.21 6.52 -13.20
C LEU A 77 -17.41 6.69 -14.51
N SER A 78 -16.98 7.91 -14.84
CA SER A 78 -16.31 8.21 -16.12
C SER A 78 -15.05 7.39 -16.40
N ASN A 79 -14.35 6.95 -15.35
CA ASN A 79 -13.14 6.12 -15.45
C ASN A 79 -13.36 4.67 -14.98
N ALA A 80 -14.61 4.24 -14.78
CA ALA A 80 -14.91 2.87 -14.42
C ALA A 80 -14.49 1.93 -15.56
N PRO A 81 -13.61 0.93 -15.33
CA PRO A 81 -13.23 -0.03 -16.37
C PRO A 81 -14.42 -0.83 -16.89
N ASP A 82 -15.38 -1.12 -16.01
CA ASP A 82 -16.66 -1.76 -16.33
C ASP A 82 -17.76 -1.21 -15.40
N ARG A 83 -18.98 -1.05 -15.92
CA ARG A 83 -20.14 -0.57 -15.16
C ARG A 83 -21.43 -1.20 -15.64
N ASP A 84 -22.34 -1.44 -14.69
CA ASP A 84 -23.73 -1.82 -14.98
C ASP A 84 -24.66 -0.74 -14.43
N GLY A 85 -25.19 0.08 -15.33
CA GLY A 85 -25.95 1.28 -15.00
C GLY A 85 -25.21 2.17 -13.98
N PRO A 86 -25.77 2.37 -12.77
CA PRO A 86 -25.17 3.21 -11.74
C PRO A 86 -24.08 2.53 -10.88
N PHE A 87 -23.65 1.30 -11.19
CA PHE A 87 -22.74 0.51 -10.35
C PHE A 87 -21.40 0.21 -11.02
N TYR A 88 -20.34 0.08 -10.23
CA TYR A 88 -19.08 -0.54 -10.66
C TYR A 88 -19.27 -2.06 -10.71
N THR A 89 -18.82 -2.68 -11.81
CA THR A 89 -18.87 -4.13 -11.95
C THR A 89 -17.53 -4.73 -11.49
N VAL A 90 -17.61 -5.75 -10.63
CA VAL A 90 -16.44 -6.52 -10.16
C VAL A 90 -16.78 -8.01 -10.15
N PRO A 91 -15.78 -8.91 -10.28
CA PRO A 91 -16.00 -10.33 -10.07
C PRO A 91 -16.64 -10.59 -8.70
N LYS A 92 -17.63 -11.48 -8.67
CA LYS A 92 -18.32 -11.85 -7.42
C LYS A 92 -17.29 -12.37 -6.41
N VAL A 93 -17.25 -11.76 -5.23
CA VAL A 93 -16.46 -12.26 -4.11
C VAL A 93 -17.12 -13.55 -3.61
N VAL A 94 -16.41 -14.66 -3.78
CA VAL A 94 -16.77 -16.00 -3.26
C VAL A 94 -15.66 -16.47 -2.33
N GLU A 95 -16.03 -17.16 -1.25
CA GLU A 95 -15.08 -17.83 -0.34
C GLU A 95 -14.57 -19.15 -0.91
#